data_AF-A0A353VNE4-F1
#
_entry.id   AF-A0A353VNE4-F1
#
_cell.length_a   1.000
_cell.length_b   1.000
_cell.length_c   1.000
_cell.angle_alpha   90.00
_cell.angle_beta   90.00
_cell.angle_gamma   90.00
#
_symmetry.space_group_name_H-M   'P 1'
#
loop_
_entity.id
_entity.type
_entity.pdbx_description
1 polymer ?
#
loop_
_entity_poly.entity_id
_entity_poly.type
_entity_poly.pdbx_seq_one_letter_code
_entity_poly.pdbx_strand_id
1 'polypeptide(L)'
;MTFLKARSRIWIETDEGTFLGEGTVRLLKSIEKTGSISASSKELGMSYRKAWRLIDRMNKQCQSPMVIKTSGGTSGGGSTLTESGKRVIASFEKLQKETAQFVDDKFKELNFSEKKLNDVTGLILIGGRSSRMGIDKASLYLEEESFTSMIYKKLNSLLAETFVVAGEHNATNWKQKLPVVQDKISDQGPLMGLYSGLSSSTTEWVFVTSVDTPLVSTEMIEELYNERSGYEAVIYHDSGRLHPLCGLYHRSCFNRIEETMSEGQRSMKKFVNRLKVKILDVGLNEKRLFNINTPEDYKSLQNSVHHAKD
;
A
#
# COMPACT_ATOMS: atom_id res chain seq x y z
N MET A 1 2.05 9.90 15.95
CA MET A 1 0.58 10.06 15.85
C MET A 1 -0.04 8.69 15.59
N THR A 2 -1.34 8.50 15.84
CA THR A 2 -2.01 7.19 15.67
C THR A 2 -3.14 7.34 14.67
N PHE A 3 -2.98 6.81 13.46
CA PHE A 3 -4.09 6.65 12.53
C PHE A 3 -5.10 5.65 13.07
N LEU A 4 -6.36 6.00 12.90
CA LEU A 4 -7.47 5.13 13.20
C LEU A 4 -7.72 4.25 11.97
N LYS A 5 -7.80 2.94 12.18
CA LYS A 5 -8.26 1.98 11.18
C LYS A 5 -9.38 1.17 11.79
N ALA A 6 -10.44 0.97 11.04
CA ALA A 6 -11.46 0.01 11.42
C ALA A 6 -10.93 -1.40 11.18
N ARG A 7 -11.23 -2.32 12.10
CA ARG A 7 -10.96 -3.75 11.95
C ARG A 7 -12.20 -4.51 12.36
N SER A 8 -12.60 -5.47 11.54
CA SER A 8 -13.74 -6.34 11.82
C SER A 8 -13.29 -7.80 11.91
N ARG A 9 -14.04 -8.58 12.68
CA ARG A 9 -13.96 -10.04 12.74
C ARG A 9 -15.37 -10.59 12.63
N ILE A 10 -15.53 -11.67 11.89
CA ILE A 10 -16.82 -12.31 11.65
C ILE A 10 -16.74 -13.75 12.11
N TRP A 11 -17.84 -14.22 12.69
CA TRP A 11 -18.10 -15.61 12.95
C TRP A 11 -19.58 -15.90 12.70
N ILE A 12 -19.87 -17.13 12.28
CA ILE A 12 -21.20 -17.66 12.03
C ILE A 12 -21.52 -18.59 13.19
N GLU A 13 -22.71 -18.46 13.77
CA GLU A 13 -23.17 -19.26 14.91
C GLU A 13 -24.43 -20.03 14.58
N THR A 14 -24.61 -21.14 15.28
CA THR A 14 -25.89 -21.80 15.46
C THR A 14 -26.32 -21.66 16.92
N ASP A 15 -27.51 -22.13 17.26
CA ASP A 15 -27.99 -22.20 18.66
C ASP A 15 -27.08 -23.07 19.56
N GLU A 16 -26.22 -23.90 18.95
CA GLU A 16 -25.24 -24.75 19.63
C GLU A 16 -23.84 -24.11 19.75
N GLY A 17 -23.69 -22.84 19.31
CA GLY A 17 -22.48 -22.03 19.38
C GLY A 17 -21.79 -21.80 18.02
N THR A 18 -20.53 -21.36 18.06
CA THR A 18 -19.80 -20.96 16.85
C THR A 18 -19.64 -22.14 15.87
N PHE A 19 -20.21 -21.96 14.69
CA PHE A 19 -20.16 -22.87 13.55
C PHE A 19 -18.90 -22.64 12.71
N LEU A 20 -18.66 -21.39 12.32
CA LEU A 20 -17.55 -21.03 11.42
C LEU A 20 -16.93 -19.69 11.82
N GLY A 21 -15.62 -19.62 11.79
CA GLY A 21 -14.87 -18.39 11.97
C GLY A 21 -13.47 -18.55 11.37
N GLU A 22 -12.68 -17.48 11.42
CA GLU A 22 -11.36 -17.41 10.78
C GLU A 22 -10.44 -18.57 11.16
N GLY A 23 -10.40 -18.96 12.45
CA GLY A 23 -9.57 -20.07 12.92
C GLY A 23 -9.98 -21.42 12.32
N THR A 24 -11.28 -21.64 12.14
CA THR A 24 -11.82 -22.87 11.56
C THR A 24 -11.59 -22.91 10.05
N VAL A 25 -11.76 -21.77 9.35
CA VAL A 25 -11.44 -21.66 7.92
C VAL A 25 -9.96 -21.94 7.65
N ARG A 26 -9.06 -21.38 8.47
CA ARG A 26 -7.61 -21.68 8.38
C ARG A 26 -7.32 -23.16 8.57
N LEU A 27 -8.01 -23.82 9.49
CA LEU A 27 -7.90 -25.27 9.70
C LEU A 27 -8.35 -26.07 8.47
N LEU A 28 -9.49 -25.71 7.87
CA LEU A 28 -9.99 -26.40 6.67
C LEU A 28 -9.04 -26.24 5.47
N LYS A 29 -8.51 -25.03 5.24
CA LYS A 29 -7.50 -24.76 4.20
C LYS A 29 -6.20 -25.54 4.41
N SER A 30 -5.72 -25.61 5.66
CA SER A 30 -4.53 -26.40 6.00
C SER A 30 -4.79 -27.91 5.81
N ILE A 31 -6.00 -28.41 6.10
CA ILE A 31 -6.37 -29.81 5.83
C ILE A 31 -6.39 -30.11 4.33
N GLU A 32 -6.93 -29.21 3.52
CA GLU A 32 -6.92 -29.35 2.06
C GLU A 32 -5.48 -29.45 1.52
N LYS A 33 -4.57 -28.62 2.03
CA LYS A 33 -3.15 -28.63 1.66
C LYS A 33 -2.40 -29.86 2.15
N THR A 34 -2.62 -30.27 3.40
CA THR A 34 -1.80 -31.31 4.07
C THR A 34 -2.38 -32.71 3.96
N GLY A 35 -3.67 -32.83 3.64
CA GLY A 35 -4.39 -34.10 3.68
C GLY A 35 -4.50 -34.72 5.08
N SER A 36 -4.26 -33.96 6.16
CA SER A 36 -4.20 -34.49 7.52
C SER A 36 -4.56 -33.46 8.60
N ILE A 37 -5.54 -33.80 9.45
CA ILE A 37 -5.87 -32.99 10.64
C ILE A 37 -4.68 -32.89 11.60
N SER A 38 -3.88 -33.95 11.72
CA SER A 38 -2.70 -33.97 12.60
C SER A 38 -1.63 -33.00 12.10
N ALA A 39 -1.27 -33.07 10.82
CA ALA A 39 -0.32 -32.14 10.21
C ALA A 39 -0.82 -30.69 10.30
N SER A 40 -2.10 -30.46 10.01
CA SER A 40 -2.72 -29.13 10.08
C SER A 40 -2.71 -28.55 11.49
N SER A 41 -2.97 -29.37 12.51
CA SER A 41 -2.93 -28.92 13.90
C SER A 41 -1.53 -28.45 14.32
N LYS A 42 -0.48 -29.14 13.87
CA LYS A 42 0.92 -28.74 14.09
C LYS A 42 1.27 -27.46 13.33
N GLU A 43 0.87 -27.34 12.07
CA GLU A 43 1.10 -26.14 11.24
C GLU A 43 0.47 -24.90 11.87
N LEU A 44 -0.72 -25.03 12.45
CA LEU A 44 -1.48 -23.93 13.05
C LEU A 44 -1.19 -23.70 14.55
N GLY A 45 -0.21 -24.40 15.13
CA GLY A 45 0.16 -24.23 16.55
C GLY A 45 -0.96 -24.57 17.53
N MET A 46 -1.86 -25.51 17.18
CA MET A 46 -2.98 -25.93 18.03
C MET A 46 -2.92 -27.43 18.37
N SER A 47 -3.55 -27.84 19.47
CA SER A 47 -3.59 -29.26 19.83
C SER A 47 -4.47 -30.05 18.85
N TYR A 48 -4.05 -31.28 18.53
CA TYR A 48 -4.84 -32.20 17.70
C TYR A 48 -6.28 -32.34 18.22
N ARG A 49 -6.45 -32.47 19.54
CA ARG A 49 -7.77 -32.56 20.18
C ARG A 49 -8.65 -31.35 19.89
N LYS A 50 -8.08 -30.15 19.84
CA LYS A 50 -8.81 -28.91 19.49
C LYS A 50 -9.20 -28.93 18.01
N ALA A 51 -8.27 -29.26 17.12
CA ALA A 51 -8.55 -29.36 15.69
C ALA A 51 -9.65 -30.40 15.38
N TRP A 52 -9.56 -31.59 15.97
CA TRP A 52 -10.55 -32.64 15.81
C TRP A 52 -11.94 -32.21 16.31
N ARG A 53 -12.03 -31.54 17.48
CA ARG A 53 -13.31 -31.04 18.01
C ARG A 53 -13.98 -30.00 17.09
N LEU A 54 -13.18 -29.13 16.45
CA LEU A 54 -13.72 -28.14 15.51
C LEU A 54 -14.32 -28.83 14.29
N ILE A 55 -13.61 -29.79 13.70
CA ILE A 55 -14.07 -30.56 12.54
C ILE A 55 -15.29 -31.42 12.88
N ASP A 56 -15.25 -32.15 14.00
CA ASP A 56 -16.35 -33.00 14.46
C ASP A 56 -17.64 -32.20 14.67
N ARG A 57 -17.53 -31.01 15.28
CA ARG A 57 -18.67 -30.10 15.46
C ARG A 57 -19.23 -29.63 14.13
N MET A 58 -18.37 -29.13 13.24
CA MET A 58 -18.82 -28.65 11.92
C MET A 58 -19.54 -29.75 11.12
N ASN A 59 -18.99 -30.96 11.12
CA ASN A 59 -19.59 -32.09 10.42
C ASN A 59 -20.97 -32.46 10.98
N LYS A 60 -21.18 -32.32 12.29
CA LYS A 60 -22.48 -32.57 12.94
C LYS A 60 -23.52 -31.48 12.66
N GLN A 61 -23.07 -30.25 12.46
CA GLN A 61 -23.93 -29.08 12.23
C GLN A 61 -24.29 -28.89 10.75
N CYS A 62 -23.90 -29.83 9.87
CA CYS A 62 -24.11 -29.73 8.43
C CYS A 62 -24.73 -31.00 7.86
N GLN A 63 -25.56 -30.84 6.83
CA GLN A 63 -26.15 -31.96 6.09
C GLN A 63 -25.09 -32.83 5.40
N SER A 64 -24.00 -32.20 4.93
CA SER A 64 -22.86 -32.87 4.32
C SER A 64 -21.59 -32.58 5.12
N PRO A 65 -20.74 -33.58 5.40
CA PRO A 65 -19.51 -33.36 6.15
C PRO A 65 -18.57 -32.43 5.38
N MET A 66 -17.88 -31.55 6.11
CA MET A 66 -16.88 -30.63 5.56
C MET A 66 -15.54 -31.34 5.34
N VAL A 67 -15.19 -32.27 6.22
CA VAL A 67 -13.98 -33.09 6.13
C VAL A 67 -14.34 -34.55 6.33
N ILE A 68 -13.87 -35.42 5.45
CA ILE A 68 -14.02 -36.88 5.56
C ILE A 68 -12.67 -37.55 5.80
N LYS A 69 -12.69 -38.75 6.38
CA LYS A 69 -11.49 -39.58 6.50
C LYS A 69 -11.24 -40.31 5.19
N THR A 70 -9.99 -40.40 4.77
CA THR A 70 -9.56 -41.28 3.66
C THR A 70 -9.01 -42.59 4.22
N SER A 71 -9.52 -43.71 3.74
CA SER A 71 -9.06 -45.06 4.13
C SER A 71 -7.73 -45.39 3.45
N GLY A 72 -6.70 -45.74 4.23
CA GLY A 72 -5.43 -46.23 3.66
C GLY A 72 -4.34 -46.56 4.69
N GLY A 73 -4.03 -47.86 4.84
CA GLY A 73 -2.71 -48.40 5.15
C GLY A 73 -2.05 -48.17 6.52
N THR A 74 -0.93 -48.86 6.72
CA THR A 74 -0.12 -49.04 7.94
C THR A 74 0.42 -47.76 8.62
N SER A 75 0.20 -46.58 8.03
CA SER A 75 0.65 -45.28 8.54
C SER A 75 -0.48 -44.38 9.07
N GLY A 76 -1.73 -44.86 9.07
CA GLY A 76 -2.90 -44.13 9.58
C GLY A 76 -3.60 -43.27 8.53
N GLY A 77 -4.93 -43.34 8.52
CA GLY A 77 -5.77 -42.71 7.49
C GLY A 77 -5.66 -41.17 7.42
N GLY A 78 -5.85 -40.64 6.21
CA GLY A 78 -5.80 -39.21 5.91
C GLY A 78 -7.12 -38.48 6.18
N SER A 79 -7.15 -37.20 5.82
CA SER A 79 -8.34 -36.35 5.88
C SER A 79 -8.46 -35.55 4.60
N THR A 80 -9.67 -35.48 4.03
CA THR A 80 -9.93 -34.79 2.77
C THR A 80 -11.05 -33.79 2.96
N LEU A 81 -10.80 -32.55 2.54
CA LEU A 81 -11.82 -31.51 2.47
C LEU A 81 -12.82 -31.85 1.35
N THR A 82 -14.11 -31.83 1.67
CA THR A 82 -15.16 -32.12 0.68
C THR A 82 -15.46 -30.90 -0.18
N GLU A 83 -16.19 -31.10 -1.28
CA GLU A 83 -16.72 -29.98 -2.08
C GLU A 83 -17.64 -29.06 -1.27
N SER A 84 -18.35 -29.61 -0.28
CA SER A 84 -19.12 -28.80 0.66
C SER A 84 -18.21 -27.91 1.52
N GLY A 85 -17.10 -28.47 2.02
CA GLY A 85 -16.07 -27.74 2.76
C GLY A 85 -15.47 -26.59 1.95
N LYS A 86 -15.10 -26.85 0.69
CA LYS A 86 -14.58 -25.82 -0.22
C LYS A 86 -15.58 -24.69 -0.47
N ARG A 87 -16.86 -25.02 -0.71
CA ARG A 87 -17.91 -24.00 -0.89
C ARG A 87 -18.10 -23.14 0.36
N VAL A 88 -18.09 -23.75 1.54
CA VAL A 88 -18.22 -23.02 2.81
C VAL A 88 -17.06 -22.06 3.05
N ILE A 89 -15.81 -22.47 2.74
CA ILE A 89 -14.64 -21.58 2.77
C ILE A 89 -14.88 -20.39 1.82
N ALA A 90 -15.21 -20.65 0.56
CA ALA A 90 -15.42 -19.59 -0.43
C ALA A 90 -16.53 -18.61 -0.02
N SER A 91 -17.65 -19.11 0.51
CA SER A 91 -18.74 -18.27 1.02
C SER A 91 -18.31 -17.40 2.21
N PHE A 92 -17.53 -17.95 3.14
CA PHE A 92 -17.04 -17.18 4.28
C PHE A 92 -16.03 -16.11 3.86
N GLU A 93 -15.13 -16.41 2.94
CA GLU A 93 -14.16 -15.43 2.43
C GLU A 93 -14.84 -14.30 1.67
N LYS A 94 -15.86 -14.62 0.87
CA LYS A 94 -16.73 -13.62 0.24
C LYS A 94 -17.40 -12.71 1.28
N LEU A 95 -18.00 -13.28 2.33
CA LEU A 95 -18.63 -12.51 3.41
C LEU A 95 -17.62 -11.62 4.16
N GLN A 96 -16.40 -12.13 4.39
CA GLN A 96 -15.32 -11.39 5.03
C GLN A 96 -14.90 -10.17 4.19
N LYS A 97 -14.73 -10.37 2.88
CA LYS A 97 -14.43 -9.30 1.91
C LYS A 97 -15.52 -8.23 1.89
N GLU A 98 -16.79 -8.63 1.73
CA GLU A 98 -17.92 -7.70 1.68
C GLU A 98 -18.07 -6.90 2.98
N THR A 99 -17.86 -7.53 4.13
CA THR A 99 -17.92 -6.85 5.42
C THR A 99 -16.75 -5.90 5.64
N ALA A 100 -15.53 -6.28 5.24
CA ALA A 100 -14.37 -5.40 5.32
C ALA A 100 -14.61 -4.12 4.50
N GLN A 101 -15.11 -4.27 3.27
CA GLN A 101 -15.46 -3.14 2.41
C GLN A 101 -16.54 -2.25 3.04
N PHE A 102 -17.63 -2.85 3.55
CA PHE A 102 -18.68 -2.11 4.23
C PHE A 102 -18.15 -1.31 5.43
N VAL A 103 -17.31 -1.93 6.25
CA VAL A 103 -16.70 -1.31 7.43
C VAL A 103 -15.78 -0.16 7.02
N ASP A 104 -14.96 -0.32 5.98
CA ASP A 104 -14.09 0.73 5.46
C ASP A 104 -14.89 1.93 4.93
N ASP A 105 -15.98 1.68 4.23
CA ASP A 105 -16.83 2.75 3.70
C ASP A 105 -17.56 3.50 4.81
N LYS A 106 -18.10 2.78 5.80
CA LYS A 106 -18.67 3.43 6.99
C LYS A 106 -17.64 4.15 7.83
N PHE A 107 -16.42 3.63 7.93
CA PHE A 107 -15.35 4.29 8.65
C PHE A 107 -14.97 5.63 8.02
N LYS A 108 -15.03 5.75 6.68
CA LYS A 108 -14.82 7.04 5.98
C LYS A 108 -15.98 8.03 6.17
N GLU A 109 -17.22 7.54 6.25
CA GLU A 109 -18.40 8.39 6.52
C GLU A 109 -18.41 8.95 7.94
N LEU A 110 -17.89 8.16 8.89
CA LEU A 110 -17.75 8.57 10.27
C LEU A 110 -16.54 9.50 10.35
N ASN A 111 -16.78 10.81 10.56
CA ASN A 111 -15.77 11.86 10.72
C ASN A 111 -14.89 11.67 11.96
N PHE A 112 -14.21 10.53 12.07
CA PHE A 112 -13.07 10.37 12.95
C PHE A 112 -12.05 11.41 12.51
N SER A 113 -11.70 12.35 13.39
CA SER A 113 -10.80 13.45 13.07
C SER A 113 -9.44 12.90 12.65
N GLU A 114 -9.23 12.75 11.34
CA GLU A 114 -7.91 12.60 10.75
C GLU A 114 -7.19 13.93 10.97
N LYS A 115 -6.16 13.90 11.81
CA LYS A 115 -5.37 15.09 12.08
C LYS A 115 -4.56 15.40 10.84
N LYS A 116 -4.97 16.42 10.08
CA LYS A 116 -4.17 16.92 8.96
C LYS A 116 -2.80 17.40 9.43
N LEU A 117 -1.78 17.15 8.61
CA LEU A 117 -0.46 17.73 8.75
C LEU A 117 -0.47 19.14 8.16
N ASN A 118 -0.86 20.11 8.98
CA ASN A 118 -1.11 21.50 8.55
C ASN A 118 0.15 22.28 8.12
N ASP A 119 1.34 21.78 8.45
CA ASP A 119 2.65 22.34 8.10
C ASP A 119 3.32 21.59 6.93
N VAL A 120 2.56 20.76 6.18
CA VAL A 120 3.10 19.95 5.08
C VAL A 120 2.34 20.16 3.77
N THR A 121 3.08 20.43 2.71
CA THR A 121 2.61 20.45 1.31
C THR A 121 2.97 19.13 0.62
N GLY A 122 2.02 18.55 -0.11
CA GLY A 122 2.24 17.37 -0.96
C GLY A 122 2.60 17.75 -2.40
N LEU A 123 3.73 17.26 -2.90
CA LEU A 123 4.15 17.39 -4.29
C LEU A 123 4.11 16.05 -5.01
N ILE A 124 3.42 16.03 -6.14
CA ILE A 124 3.40 14.88 -7.05
C ILE A 124 4.17 15.27 -8.30
N LEU A 125 5.36 14.71 -8.46
CA LEU A 125 6.19 14.94 -9.65
C LEU A 125 5.68 14.06 -10.79
N ILE A 126 5.36 14.71 -11.91
CA ILE A 126 5.04 14.06 -13.18
C ILE A 126 6.19 14.36 -14.12
N GLY A 127 6.98 13.34 -14.45
CA GLY A 127 8.17 13.48 -15.27
C GLY A 127 7.86 14.03 -16.68
N GLY A 128 8.88 14.60 -17.34
CA GLY A 128 8.81 14.98 -18.76
C GLY A 128 8.82 13.77 -19.70
N ARG A 129 8.76 14.04 -21.01
CA ARG A 129 8.66 13.09 -22.16
C ARG A 129 8.98 11.64 -21.78
N SER A 130 7.95 10.80 -21.65
CA SER A 130 8.02 9.35 -21.37
C SER A 130 8.70 8.57 -22.52
N SER A 131 9.98 8.81 -22.75
CA SER A 131 10.75 8.28 -23.89
C SER A 131 11.13 6.79 -23.73
N ARG A 132 11.09 6.24 -22.51
CA ARG A 132 11.44 4.82 -22.25
C ARG A 132 10.26 3.84 -22.37
N MET A 133 9.01 4.29 -22.27
CA MET A 133 7.81 3.44 -22.35
C MET A 133 7.02 3.61 -23.64
N GLY A 134 7.27 4.68 -24.42
CA GLY A 134 6.46 4.99 -25.61
C GLY A 134 5.01 5.40 -25.31
N ILE A 135 4.60 5.39 -24.03
CA ILE A 135 3.28 5.75 -23.52
C ILE A 135 3.48 6.74 -22.39
N ASP A 136 2.67 7.80 -22.35
CA ASP A 136 2.66 8.78 -21.26
C ASP A 136 2.29 8.09 -19.94
N LYS A 137 3.27 7.89 -19.04
CA LYS A 137 3.03 7.23 -17.74
C LYS A 137 2.01 7.96 -16.87
N ALA A 138 1.85 9.27 -17.05
CA ALA A 138 0.84 10.06 -16.35
C ALA A 138 -0.60 9.66 -16.74
N SER A 139 -0.74 8.91 -17.84
CA SER A 139 -2.00 8.37 -18.34
C SER A 139 -2.24 6.90 -17.99
N LEU A 140 -1.40 6.29 -17.14
CA LEU A 140 -1.64 4.93 -16.64
C LEU A 140 -2.76 4.95 -15.59
N TYR A 141 -3.81 4.19 -15.86
CA TYR A 141 -4.98 4.01 -15.00
C TYR A 141 -4.82 2.74 -14.17
N LEU A 142 -5.29 2.72 -12.94
CA LEU A 142 -5.61 1.48 -12.23
C LEU A 142 -7.14 1.41 -12.14
N GLU A 143 -7.73 0.40 -12.77
CA GLU A 143 -9.18 0.35 -13.01
C GLU A 143 -9.64 1.59 -13.82
N GLU A 144 -10.42 2.49 -13.24
CA GLU A 144 -10.94 3.72 -13.88
C GLU A 144 -10.25 5.01 -13.41
N GLU A 145 -9.28 4.93 -12.49
CA GLU A 145 -8.63 6.10 -11.90
C GLU A 145 -7.13 6.17 -12.24
N SER A 146 -6.62 7.35 -12.62
CA SER A 146 -5.18 7.53 -12.88
C SER A 146 -4.36 7.45 -11.59
N PHE A 147 -3.12 6.97 -11.67
CA PHE A 147 -2.21 6.97 -10.52
C PHE A 147 -2.04 8.36 -9.89
N THR A 148 -1.99 9.42 -10.72
CA THR A 148 -1.92 10.79 -10.21
C THR A 148 -3.11 11.13 -9.34
N SER A 149 -4.34 10.81 -9.77
CA SER A 149 -5.56 11.10 -9.03
C SER A 149 -5.62 10.31 -7.72
N MET A 150 -5.23 9.03 -7.75
CA MET A 150 -5.16 8.19 -6.55
C MET A 150 -4.19 8.77 -5.50
N ILE A 151 -2.98 9.15 -5.94
CA ILE A 151 -1.98 9.75 -5.06
C ILE A 151 -2.49 11.11 -4.55
N TYR A 152 -3.06 11.93 -5.43
CA TYR A 152 -3.60 13.25 -5.06
C TYR A 152 -4.68 13.16 -3.98
N LYS A 153 -5.67 12.29 -4.13
CA LYS A 153 -6.73 12.11 -3.13
C LYS A 153 -6.15 11.75 -1.77
N LYS A 154 -5.19 10.82 -1.75
CA LYS A 154 -4.50 10.36 -0.54
C LYS A 154 -3.68 11.47 0.13
N LEU A 155 -2.93 12.24 -0.64
CA LEU A 155 -2.15 13.36 -0.09
C LEU A 155 -3.06 14.50 0.37
N ASN A 156 -4.08 14.84 -0.41
CA ASN A 156 -4.97 15.96 -0.10
C ASN A 156 -5.87 15.70 1.12
N SER A 157 -6.15 14.44 1.48
CA SER A 157 -6.84 14.12 2.73
C SER A 157 -5.94 14.29 3.94
N LEU A 158 -4.63 14.03 3.81
CA LEU A 158 -3.67 14.08 4.92
C LEU A 158 -2.99 15.45 5.11
N LEU A 159 -2.69 16.15 4.02
CA LEU A 159 -1.80 17.31 3.99
C LEU A 159 -2.56 18.64 3.92
N ALA A 160 -1.88 19.73 4.27
CA ALA A 160 -2.45 21.08 4.24
C ALA A 160 -2.89 21.47 2.82
N GLU A 161 -2.02 21.19 1.86
CA GLU A 161 -2.25 21.39 0.43
C GLU A 161 -1.54 20.30 -0.38
N THR A 162 -1.99 20.09 -1.61
CA THR A 162 -1.36 19.14 -2.52
C THR A 162 -1.46 19.68 -3.94
N PHE A 163 -0.38 19.57 -4.71
CA PHE A 163 -0.40 19.90 -6.12
C PHE A 163 0.58 19.03 -6.91
N VAL A 164 0.34 19.02 -8.22
CA VAL A 164 1.16 18.33 -9.21
C VAL A 164 2.24 19.29 -9.71
N VAL A 165 3.47 18.80 -9.87
CA VAL A 165 4.53 19.52 -10.58
C VAL A 165 4.79 18.85 -11.91
N ALA A 166 4.68 19.62 -12.99
CA ALA A 166 4.75 19.10 -14.35
C ALA A 166 5.65 19.97 -15.24
N GLY A 167 6.42 19.32 -16.12
CA GLY A 167 7.10 20.00 -17.22
C GLY A 167 6.11 20.62 -18.22
N GLU A 168 6.58 21.58 -19.01
CA GLU A 168 5.77 22.40 -19.94
C GLU A 168 4.80 21.59 -20.83
N HIS A 169 5.27 20.50 -21.42
CA HIS A 169 4.44 19.65 -22.29
C HIS A 169 3.25 19.02 -21.55
N ASN A 170 3.45 18.59 -20.30
CA ASN A 170 2.43 17.95 -19.49
C ASN A 170 1.49 18.97 -18.85
N ALA A 171 2.03 20.13 -18.44
CA ALA A 171 1.24 21.23 -17.90
C ALA A 171 0.23 21.75 -18.92
N THR A 172 0.63 21.86 -20.20
CA THR A 172 -0.22 22.37 -21.28
C THR A 172 -1.32 21.40 -21.69
N ASN A 173 -1.04 20.09 -21.61
CA ASN A 173 -1.97 19.02 -22.00
C ASN A 173 -2.69 18.37 -20.81
N TRP A 174 -2.68 19.02 -19.65
CA TRP A 174 -3.22 18.48 -18.42
C TRP A 174 -4.74 18.39 -18.45
N LYS A 175 -5.26 17.16 -18.65
CA LYS A 175 -6.71 16.93 -18.73
C LYS A 175 -7.39 16.81 -17.37
N GLN A 176 -6.63 16.59 -16.30
CA GLN A 176 -7.19 16.42 -14.96
C GLN A 176 -7.42 17.79 -14.31
N LYS A 177 -8.52 17.99 -13.57
CA LYS A 177 -8.80 19.25 -12.86
C LYS A 177 -8.07 19.30 -11.50
N LEU A 178 -6.77 19.03 -11.50
CA LEU A 178 -5.92 19.09 -10.29
C LEU A 178 -5.09 20.38 -10.29
N PRO A 179 -4.71 20.93 -9.12
CA PRO A 179 -3.75 22.02 -9.03
C PRO A 179 -2.40 21.63 -9.64
N VAL A 180 -1.88 22.44 -10.56
CA VAL A 180 -0.61 22.19 -11.25
C VAL A 180 0.33 23.39 -11.09
N VAL A 181 1.58 23.09 -10.76
CA VAL A 181 2.72 24.00 -10.83
C VAL A 181 3.60 23.56 -11.99
N GLN A 182 3.93 24.50 -12.87
CA GLN A 182 4.83 24.23 -13.99
C GLN A 182 6.30 24.27 -13.51
N ASP A 183 7.13 23.41 -14.09
CA ASP A 183 8.59 23.56 -13.96
C ASP A 183 9.01 24.96 -14.41
N LYS A 184 9.81 25.65 -13.58
CA LYS A 184 10.34 26.97 -13.92
C LYS A 184 11.30 26.91 -15.11
N ILE A 185 11.98 25.79 -15.27
CA ILE A 185 12.89 25.51 -16.39
C ILE A 185 12.63 24.09 -16.90
N SER A 186 12.18 23.97 -18.14
CA SER A 186 11.90 22.68 -18.77
C SER A 186 13.14 21.78 -18.87
N ASP A 187 12.90 20.46 -18.81
CA ASP A 187 13.88 19.39 -19.04
C ASP A 187 15.08 19.35 -18.07
N GLN A 188 14.88 19.78 -16.81
CA GLN A 188 15.93 19.82 -15.79
C GLN A 188 15.88 18.71 -14.72
N GLY A 189 15.06 17.70 -14.95
CA GLY A 189 14.94 16.53 -14.08
C GLY A 189 14.22 16.80 -12.76
N PRO A 190 14.14 15.77 -11.88
CA PRO A 190 13.33 15.83 -10.65
C PRO A 190 13.76 16.91 -9.65
N LEU A 191 15.02 17.33 -9.67
CA LEU A 191 15.50 18.40 -8.80
C LEU A 191 14.83 19.75 -9.14
N MET A 192 14.52 19.99 -10.42
CA MET A 192 13.74 21.17 -10.82
C MET A 192 12.28 21.06 -10.40
N GLY A 193 11.69 19.86 -10.46
CA GLY A 193 10.35 19.63 -9.92
C GLY A 193 10.29 19.96 -8.42
N LEU A 194 11.28 19.53 -7.64
CA LEU A 194 11.40 19.90 -6.23
C LEU A 194 11.57 21.43 -6.06
N TYR A 195 12.43 22.07 -6.87
CA TYR A 195 12.63 23.53 -6.84
C TYR A 195 11.33 24.31 -7.09
N SER A 196 10.63 23.98 -8.17
CA SER A 196 9.34 24.57 -8.52
C SER A 196 8.33 24.37 -7.39
N GLY A 197 8.22 23.15 -6.87
CA GLY A 197 7.27 22.86 -5.81
C GLY A 197 7.58 23.55 -4.48
N LEU A 198 8.84 23.57 -4.03
CA LEU A 198 9.23 24.34 -2.84
C LEU A 198 8.98 25.84 -3.02
N SER A 199 9.26 26.37 -4.21
CA SER A 199 9.01 27.79 -4.51
C SER A 199 7.52 28.15 -4.46
N SER A 200 6.63 27.21 -4.78
CA SER A 200 5.18 27.41 -4.80
C SER A 200 4.48 27.00 -3.50
N SER A 201 5.11 26.16 -2.68
CA SER A 201 4.56 25.70 -1.40
C SER A 201 4.38 26.87 -0.42
N THR A 202 3.36 26.80 0.43
CA THR A 202 3.11 27.79 1.50
C THR A 202 3.52 27.30 2.87
N THR A 203 3.78 26.00 3.02
CA THR A 203 4.12 25.37 4.29
C THR A 203 5.63 25.27 4.54
N GLU A 204 6.01 24.80 5.73
CA GLU A 204 7.41 24.63 6.13
C GLU A 204 8.03 23.34 5.58
N TRP A 205 7.23 22.29 5.44
CA TRP A 205 7.67 20.98 5.01
C TRP A 205 6.99 20.56 3.72
N VAL A 206 7.74 19.86 2.89
CA VAL A 206 7.28 19.45 1.56
C VAL A 206 7.52 17.96 1.41
N PHE A 207 6.44 17.19 1.32
CA PHE A 207 6.50 15.78 0.96
C PHE A 207 6.54 15.65 -0.55
N VAL A 208 7.51 14.90 -1.08
CA VAL A 208 7.68 14.69 -2.51
C VAL A 208 7.50 13.22 -2.84
N THR A 209 6.61 12.94 -3.79
CA THR A 209 6.46 11.64 -4.45
C THR A 209 6.49 11.77 -5.97
N SER A 210 6.79 10.70 -6.70
CA SER A 210 6.50 10.62 -8.13
C SER A 210 5.28 9.74 -8.41
N VAL A 211 4.73 9.84 -9.61
CA VAL A 211 3.65 8.94 -10.08
C VAL A 211 4.11 7.49 -10.27
N ASP A 212 5.42 7.25 -10.33
CA ASP A 212 5.97 5.91 -10.46
C ASP A 212 5.83 5.10 -9.16
N THR A 213 5.57 5.73 -8.01
CA THR A 213 5.39 5.09 -6.69
C THR A 213 3.95 5.18 -6.19
N PRO A 214 2.96 4.53 -6.84
CA PRO A 214 1.54 4.70 -6.49
C PRO A 214 1.13 4.05 -5.16
N LEU A 215 1.97 3.18 -4.61
CA LEU A 215 1.73 2.48 -3.35
C LEU A 215 2.18 3.26 -2.09
N VAL A 216 2.69 4.48 -2.25
CA VAL A 216 3.01 5.36 -1.11
C VAL A 216 1.80 5.48 -0.21
N SER A 217 1.97 5.17 1.08
CA SER A 217 0.89 5.15 2.06
C SER A 217 0.93 6.38 2.97
N THR A 218 -0.19 6.70 3.63
CA THR A 218 -0.25 7.81 4.59
C THR A 218 0.65 7.56 5.79
N GLU A 219 0.79 6.29 6.21
CA GLU A 219 1.71 5.87 7.27
C GLU A 219 3.15 6.23 6.94
N MET A 220 3.57 6.06 5.68
CA MET A 220 4.92 6.44 5.27
C MET A 220 5.16 7.94 5.41
N ILE A 221 4.17 8.76 5.14
CA ILE A 221 4.32 10.22 5.21
C ILE A 221 4.43 10.64 6.68
N GLU A 222 3.66 10.00 7.56
CA GLU A 222 3.77 10.23 9.01
C GLU A 222 5.08 9.75 9.61
N GLU A 223 5.57 8.57 9.21
CA GLU A 223 6.87 8.04 9.63
C GLU A 223 7.98 9.08 9.35
N LEU A 224 7.99 9.67 8.14
CA LEU A 224 8.90 10.76 7.78
C LEU A 224 8.67 12.00 8.66
N TYR A 225 7.40 12.40 8.85
CA TYR A 225 7.04 13.59 9.62
C TYR A 225 7.46 13.51 11.09
N ASN A 226 7.30 12.36 11.73
CA ASN A 226 7.65 12.18 13.15
C ASN A 226 9.17 12.24 13.37
N GLU A 227 9.97 11.85 12.38
CA GLU A 227 11.44 11.79 12.45
C GLU A 227 12.14 13.08 11.99
N ARG A 228 11.39 14.10 11.57
CA ARG A 228 11.92 15.30 10.90
C ARG A 228 12.71 16.26 11.78
N SER A 229 12.51 16.22 13.10
CA SER A 229 13.05 17.20 14.02
C SER A 229 14.58 17.27 13.95
N GLY A 230 15.11 18.46 13.70
CA GLY A 230 16.56 18.71 13.63
C GLY A 230 17.24 18.33 12.31
N TYR A 231 16.49 17.95 11.27
CA TYR A 231 17.00 17.62 9.95
C TYR A 231 16.43 18.56 8.88
N GLU A 232 17.08 18.59 7.71
CA GLU A 232 16.60 19.31 6.52
C GLU A 232 15.81 18.40 5.58
N ALA A 233 16.02 17.09 5.68
CA ALA A 233 15.22 16.10 4.96
C ALA A 233 15.13 14.78 5.72
N VAL A 234 14.05 14.04 5.50
CA VAL A 234 13.86 12.66 5.93
C VAL A 234 13.56 11.82 4.70
N ILE A 235 14.30 10.72 4.51
CA ILE A 235 14.27 9.93 3.27
C ILE A 235 14.32 8.44 3.58
N TYR A 236 13.57 7.65 2.81
CA TYR A 236 13.62 6.21 2.90
C TYR A 236 14.86 5.59 2.25
N HIS A 237 15.29 4.48 2.84
CA HIS A 237 16.30 3.57 2.32
C HIS A 237 15.76 2.13 2.37
N ASP A 238 15.90 1.41 1.26
CA ASP A 238 15.62 -0.03 1.21
C ASP A 238 16.66 -0.71 0.32
N SER A 239 17.07 -1.95 0.62
CA SER A 239 17.93 -2.76 -0.26
C SER A 239 19.17 -2.03 -0.85
N GLY A 240 19.81 -1.10 -0.12
CA GLY A 240 20.98 -0.33 -0.61
C GLY A 240 20.65 0.89 -1.48
N ARG A 241 19.36 1.21 -1.64
CA ARG A 241 18.83 2.29 -2.48
C ARG A 241 18.17 3.36 -1.61
N LEU A 242 18.55 4.62 -1.87
CA LEU A 242 17.84 5.78 -1.36
C LEU A 242 16.65 6.11 -2.26
N HIS A 243 15.57 6.61 -1.65
CA HIS A 243 14.36 7.06 -2.34
C HIS A 243 14.10 8.57 -2.16
N PRO A 244 14.90 9.46 -2.77
CA PRO A 244 14.70 10.91 -2.65
C PRO A 244 13.33 11.41 -3.14
N LEU A 245 12.69 10.66 -4.04
CA LEU A 245 11.36 10.94 -4.56
C LEU A 245 10.25 10.25 -3.77
N CYS A 246 10.53 9.89 -2.52
CA CYS A 246 9.55 9.52 -1.50
C CYS A 246 10.13 10.03 -0.17
N GLY A 247 10.17 11.36 -0.02
CA GLY A 247 10.89 12.01 1.07
C GLY A 247 10.23 13.32 1.51
N LEU A 248 10.56 13.74 2.72
CA LEU A 248 10.10 14.98 3.33
C LEU A 248 11.24 15.98 3.38
N TYR A 249 11.05 17.19 2.86
CA TYR A 249 12.08 18.22 2.73
C TYR A 249 11.65 19.51 3.43
N HIS A 250 12.53 20.09 4.24
CA HIS A 250 12.29 21.36 4.91
C HIS A 250 12.56 22.52 3.96
N ARG A 251 11.80 23.62 4.05
CA ARG A 251 11.97 24.79 3.18
C ARG A 251 13.37 25.41 3.24
N SER A 252 14.11 25.23 4.33
CA SER A 252 15.50 25.72 4.45
C SER A 252 16.45 25.14 3.40
N CYS A 253 16.14 23.97 2.81
CA CYS A 253 17.00 23.36 1.79
C CYS A 253 16.88 24.02 0.41
N PHE A 254 15.97 24.99 0.23
CA PHE A 254 15.69 25.63 -1.05
C PHE A 254 16.94 26.21 -1.73
N ASN A 255 17.73 27.03 -1.01
CA ASN A 255 18.95 27.64 -1.56
C ASN A 255 19.99 26.57 -1.97
N ARG A 256 19.99 25.42 -1.27
CA ARG A 256 20.90 24.31 -1.57
C ARG A 256 20.55 23.64 -2.90
N ILE A 257 19.30 23.74 -3.37
CA ILE A 257 18.91 23.30 -4.70
C ILE A 257 19.55 24.20 -5.76
N GLU A 258 19.46 25.52 -5.60
CA GLU A 258 20.03 26.50 -6.54
C GLU A 258 21.54 26.33 -6.69
N GLU A 259 22.26 26.21 -5.57
CA GLU A 259 23.69 25.92 -5.56
C GLU A 259 24.00 24.64 -6.34
N THR A 260 23.29 23.54 -6.04
CA THR A 260 23.50 22.23 -6.70
C THR A 260 23.30 22.34 -8.21
N MET A 261 22.28 23.08 -8.63
CA MET A 261 21.95 23.29 -10.03
C MET A 261 22.94 24.20 -10.76
N SER A 262 23.47 25.22 -10.06
CA SER A 262 24.49 26.13 -10.61
C SER A 262 25.80 25.39 -10.93
N GLU A 263 26.11 24.33 -10.20
CA GLU A 263 27.23 23.41 -10.44
C GLU A 263 26.94 22.39 -11.58
N GLY A 264 25.82 22.55 -12.29
CA GLY A 264 25.38 21.65 -13.35
C GLY A 264 24.78 20.32 -12.86
N GLN A 265 24.59 20.14 -11.56
CA GLN A 265 24.04 18.90 -11.00
C GLN A 265 22.52 18.91 -11.00
N ARG A 266 21.91 17.86 -11.56
CA ARG A 266 20.44 17.71 -11.66
C ARG A 266 19.89 16.51 -10.88
N SER A 267 20.76 15.80 -10.16
CA SER A 267 20.43 14.56 -9.45
C SER A 267 19.92 14.85 -8.04
N MET A 268 18.73 14.34 -7.71
CA MET A 268 18.20 14.36 -6.34
C MET A 268 19.18 13.73 -5.34
N LYS A 269 19.87 12.64 -5.72
CA LYS A 269 20.86 11.99 -4.84
C LYS A 269 22.02 12.92 -4.51
N LYS A 270 22.55 13.66 -5.49
CA LYS A 270 23.63 14.61 -5.28
C LYS A 270 23.20 15.79 -4.42
N PHE A 271 21.98 16.28 -4.63
CA PHE A 271 21.36 17.30 -3.78
C PHE A 271 21.23 16.83 -2.32
N VAL A 272 20.65 15.65 -2.11
CA VAL A 272 20.45 15.04 -0.78
C VAL A 272 21.76 14.90 0.00
N ASN A 273 22.87 14.57 -0.67
CA ASN A 273 24.19 14.47 -0.03
C ASN A 273 24.71 15.80 0.54
N ARG A 274 24.11 16.95 0.19
CA ARG A 274 24.49 18.30 0.67
C ARG A 274 23.63 18.77 1.85
N LEU A 275 22.71 17.93 2.33
CA LEU A 275 21.76 18.25 3.39
C LEU A 275 22.07 17.49 4.68
N LYS A 276 21.57 18.00 5.81
CA LYS A 276 21.44 17.23 7.04
C LYS A 276 20.23 16.30 6.95
N VAL A 277 20.46 15.04 6.61
CA VAL A 277 19.39 14.07 6.29
C VAL A 277 19.23 13.01 7.38
N LYS A 278 17.98 12.72 7.73
CA LYS A 278 17.60 11.51 8.45
C LYS A 278 17.24 10.42 7.45
N ILE A 279 17.90 9.27 7.55
CA ILE A 279 17.60 8.10 6.73
C ILE A 279 16.75 7.13 7.54
N LEU A 280 15.61 6.71 7.00
CA LEU A 280 14.76 5.66 7.56
C LEU A 280 14.93 4.37 6.76
N ASP A 281 15.51 3.36 7.39
CA ASP A 281 15.68 2.04 6.77
C ASP A 281 14.42 1.20 7.01
N VAL A 282 13.79 0.75 5.92
CA VAL A 282 12.52 -0.01 5.94
C VAL A 282 12.70 -1.49 5.59
N GLY A 283 13.94 -1.97 5.57
CA GLY A 283 14.26 -3.37 5.28
C GLY A 283 14.38 -3.65 3.78
N LEU A 284 14.19 -4.92 3.41
CA LEU A 284 14.40 -5.38 2.03
C LEU A 284 13.10 -5.31 1.22
N ASN A 285 13.16 -4.62 0.09
CA ASN A 285 12.10 -4.54 -0.93
C ASN A 285 10.76 -4.07 -0.36
N GLU A 286 10.74 -2.87 0.23
CA GLU A 286 9.52 -2.28 0.76
C GLU A 286 8.53 -2.06 -0.38
N LYS A 287 7.42 -2.80 -0.36
CA LYS A 287 6.42 -2.80 -1.43
C LYS A 287 5.83 -1.41 -1.65
N ARG A 288 5.72 -0.60 -0.59
CA ARG A 288 5.20 0.77 -0.69
C ARG A 288 6.12 1.72 -1.48
N LEU A 289 7.42 1.38 -1.61
CA LEU A 289 8.43 2.11 -2.40
C LEU A 289 8.65 1.51 -3.80
N PHE A 290 7.81 0.57 -4.23
CA PHE A 290 7.94 -0.06 -5.54
C PHE A 290 7.68 0.94 -6.67
N ASN A 291 8.65 1.09 -7.58
CA ASN A 291 8.54 1.95 -8.75
C ASN A 291 8.02 1.18 -9.96
N ILE A 292 6.97 1.70 -10.62
CA ILE A 292 6.49 1.19 -11.89
C ILE A 292 7.30 1.80 -13.05
N ASN A 293 8.20 1.00 -13.62
CA ASN A 293 9.01 1.44 -14.76
C ASN A 293 8.70 0.71 -16.05
N THR A 294 8.17 -0.51 -15.97
CA THR A 294 7.93 -1.41 -17.09
C THR A 294 6.47 -1.85 -17.17
N PRO A 295 5.99 -2.33 -18.34
CA PRO A 295 4.67 -2.96 -18.45
C PRO A 295 4.50 -4.17 -17.51
N GLU A 296 5.58 -4.91 -17.23
CA GLU A 296 5.61 -6.03 -16.30
C GLU A 296 5.38 -5.57 -14.86
N ASP A 297 6.03 -4.48 -14.44
CA ASP A 297 5.81 -3.86 -13.12
C ASP A 297 4.33 -3.48 -12.94
N TYR A 298 3.74 -2.91 -13.99
CA TYR A 298 2.34 -2.51 -14.00
C TYR A 298 1.39 -3.73 -13.90
N LYS A 299 1.63 -4.80 -14.67
CA LYS A 299 0.86 -6.04 -14.56
C LYS A 299 0.99 -6.67 -13.16
N SER A 300 2.19 -6.68 -12.60
CA SER A 300 2.43 -7.16 -11.24
C SER A 300 1.64 -6.37 -10.21
N LEU A 301 1.59 -5.04 -10.36
CA LEU A 301 0.77 -4.19 -9.50
C LEU A 301 -0.72 -4.50 -9.65
N GLN A 302 -1.25 -4.60 -10.88
CA GLN A 302 -2.66 -4.91 -11.14
C GLN A 302 -3.08 -6.22 -10.46
N ASN A 303 -2.23 -7.25 -10.55
CA ASN A 303 -2.45 -8.54 -9.91
C ASN A 303 -2.43 -8.43 -8.38
N SER A 304 -1.52 -7.64 -7.81
CA SER A 304 -1.44 -7.45 -6.36
C SER A 304 -2.65 -6.71 -5.77
N VAL A 305 -3.23 -5.78 -6.52
CA VAL A 305 -4.44 -5.04 -6.11
C VAL A 305 -5.69 -5.91 -6.28
N HIS A 306 -5.74 -6.76 -7.31
CA HIS A 306 -6.80 -7.77 -7.44
C HIS A 306 -6.73 -8.81 -6.31
N HIS A 307 -5.53 -9.29 -5.96
CA HIS A 307 -5.35 -10.27 -4.88
C HIS A 307 -5.48 -9.68 -3.47
N ALA A 308 -5.38 -8.36 -3.29
CA ALA A 308 -5.71 -7.71 -2.02
C ALA A 308 -7.23 -7.52 -1.85
N LYS A 309 -7.98 -7.58 -2.96
CA LYS A 309 -9.43 -7.66 -2.93
C LYS A 309 -9.90 -9.10 -2.72
N ASP A 310 -9.15 -10.14 -3.07
CA ASP A 310 -9.54 -11.56 -2.91
C ASP A 310 -9.10 -12.18 -1.56
#